data_AF-A0A0A8XNB2-F1
#
_entry.id   AF-A0A0A8XNB2-F1
#
_cell.length_a   1.000
_cell.length_b   1.000
_cell.length_c   1.000
_cell.angle_alpha   90.00
_cell.angle_beta   90.00
_cell.angle_gamma   90.00
#
_symmetry.space_group_name_H-M   'P 1'
#
loop_
_entity.id
_entity.type
_entity.pdbx_description
1 polymer ?
#
loop_
_entity_poly.entity_id
_entity_poly.type
_entity_poly.pdbx_seq_one_letter_code
_entity_poly.pdbx_strand_id
1 'polypeptide(L)'
;MFLGRPWGPFGRVVFAYTFMDRCIKPAGWHNWDKSENERTACFYEYRCSGPGSHPSNRVAWCRQLLDVEAEQFLAHTFIDPDLDRPWLLQMMAIRIPASA
;
A
#
# COMPACT_ATOMS: atom_id res chain seq x y z
N MET A 1 -15.29 -0.62 -9.20
CA MET A 1 -14.13 0.30 -9.11
C MET A 1 -12.85 -0.51 -9.02
N PHE A 2 -11.70 0.06 -9.42
CA PHE A 2 -10.39 -0.56 -9.21
C PHE A 2 -9.63 0.23 -8.13
N LEU A 3 -8.75 -0.45 -7.39
CA LEU A 3 -7.87 0.11 -6.36
C LEU A 3 -6.83 1.08 -6.95
N GLY A 4 -6.38 0.82 -8.18
CA GLY A 4 -5.40 1.66 -8.85
C GLY A 4 -5.01 1.12 -10.22
N ARG A 5 -4.17 1.90 -10.90
CA ARG A 5 -3.58 1.58 -12.20
C ARG A 5 -2.20 2.21 -12.33
N PRO A 6 -1.21 1.53 -12.91
CA PRO A 6 0.11 2.11 -13.11
C PRO A 6 0.03 3.14 -14.26
N TRP A 7 0.35 4.39 -13.96
CA TRP A 7 0.45 5.43 -15.00
C TRP A 7 1.71 5.24 -15.87
N GLY A 8 2.78 4.76 -15.25
CA GLY A 8 4.04 4.39 -15.90
C GLY A 8 4.66 3.14 -15.27
N PRO A 9 5.81 2.67 -15.82
CA PRO A 9 6.53 1.54 -15.26
C PRO A 9 7.00 1.84 -13.83
N PHE A 10 7.15 0.79 -13.02
CA PHE A 10 7.57 0.89 -11.60
C PHE A 10 6.62 1.66 -10.67
N GLY A 11 5.37 1.90 -11.09
CA GLY A 11 4.35 2.45 -10.20
C GLY A 11 4.18 1.57 -8.96
N ARG A 12 4.16 2.18 -7.76
CA ARG A 12 4.05 1.48 -6.49
C ARG A 12 2.86 2.00 -5.69
N VAL A 13 1.99 1.09 -5.25
CA VAL A 13 0.85 1.40 -4.39
C VAL A 13 0.72 0.29 -3.35
N VAL A 14 0.58 0.66 -2.08
CA VAL A 14 0.38 -0.28 -0.97
C VAL A 14 -0.88 0.12 -0.23
N PHE A 15 -1.85 -0.79 -0.13
CA PHE A 15 -2.95 -0.68 0.82
C PHE A 15 -2.65 -1.56 2.03
N ALA A 16 -2.56 -0.96 3.22
CA ALA A 16 -2.30 -1.67 4.46
C ALA A 16 -3.40 -1.39 5.48
N TYR A 17 -3.85 -2.41 6.21
CA TYR A 17 -4.88 -2.30 7.25
C TYR A 17 -6.14 -1.53 6.82
N THR A 18 -6.50 -1.64 5.54
CA THR A 18 -7.55 -0.83 4.93
C THR A 18 -8.82 -1.64 4.79
N PHE A 19 -9.96 -1.07 5.20
CA PHE A 19 -11.28 -1.64 4.91
C PHE A 19 -11.69 -1.32 3.48
N MET A 20 -12.07 -2.35 2.72
CA MET A 20 -12.51 -2.27 1.33
C MET A 20 -13.95 -2.76 1.21
N ASP A 21 -14.83 -1.91 0.69
CA ASP A 21 -16.24 -2.25 0.46
C ASP A 21 -16.46 -2.97 -0.89
N ARG A 22 -17.65 -3.51 -1.12
CA ARG A 22 -18.05 -4.29 -2.31
C ARG A 22 -17.91 -3.56 -3.64
N CYS A 23 -17.70 -2.24 -3.62
CA CYS A 23 -17.50 -1.46 -4.83
C CYS A 23 -16.18 -1.80 -5.54
N ILE A 24 -15.22 -2.45 -4.87
CA ILE A 24 -13.96 -2.91 -5.46
C ILE A 24 -14.19 -4.16 -6.30
N LYS A 25 -13.78 -4.12 -7.57
CA LYS A 25 -13.87 -5.26 -8.48
C LYS A 25 -12.97 -6.40 -7.96
N PRO A 26 -13.34 -7.68 -8.15
CA PRO A 26 -12.54 -8.82 -7.68
C PRO A 26 -11.09 -8.78 -8.15
N ALA A 27 -10.86 -8.41 -9.42
CA ALA A 27 -9.53 -8.22 -10.00
C ALA A 27 -8.65 -7.21 -9.24
N GLY A 28 -9.27 -6.26 -8.51
CA GLY A 28 -8.61 -5.24 -7.69
C GLY A 28 -7.96 -4.13 -8.50
N TRP A 29 -7.11 -4.48 -9.46
CA TRP A 29 -6.23 -3.54 -10.16
C TRP A 29 -6.44 -3.59 -11.67
N HIS A 30 -6.06 -2.52 -12.37
CA HIS A 30 -6.15 -2.41 -13.82
C HIS A 30 -4.80 -1.99 -14.40
N ASN A 31 -4.33 -2.67 -15.44
CA ASN A 31 -3.05 -2.40 -16.10
C ASN A 31 -3.08 -1.22 -17.08
N TRP A 32 -4.28 -0.66 -17.34
CA TRP A 32 -4.51 0.43 -18.30
C TRP A 32 -4.11 0.06 -19.73
N ASP A 33 -4.43 -1.18 -20.12
CA ASP A 33 -4.16 -1.73 -21.46
C ASP A 33 -2.68 -1.74 -21.84
N LYS A 34 -1.80 -1.68 -20.83
CA LYS A 34 -0.35 -1.75 -20.96
C LYS A 34 0.17 -2.95 -20.16
N SER A 35 0.13 -4.13 -20.77
CA SER A 35 0.61 -5.36 -20.16
C SER A 35 2.10 -5.30 -19.76
N GLU A 36 2.91 -4.48 -20.44
CA GLU A 36 4.32 -4.26 -20.09
C GLU A 36 4.50 -3.71 -18.67
N ASN A 37 3.56 -2.88 -18.20
CA ASN A 37 3.60 -2.30 -16.86
C ASN A 37 3.32 -3.34 -15.77
N GLU A 38 2.63 -4.44 -16.08
CA GLU A 38 2.35 -5.51 -15.11
C GLU A 38 3.63 -6.15 -14.56
N ARG A 39 4.68 -6.19 -15.39
CA ARG A 39 5.98 -6.78 -15.02
C ARG A 39 6.76 -5.93 -14.03
N THR A 40 6.49 -4.63 -13.97
CA THR A 40 7.24 -3.66 -13.15
C THR A 40 6.41 -3.00 -12.07
N ALA A 41 5.07 -3.09 -12.15
CA ALA A 41 4.18 -2.51 -11.15
C ALA A 41 4.33 -3.21 -9.79
N CYS A 42 4.47 -2.42 -8.73
CA CYS A 42 4.60 -2.88 -7.35
C CYS A 42 3.30 -2.62 -6.59
N PHE A 43 2.26 -3.40 -6.86
CA PHE A 43 0.91 -3.17 -6.34
C PHE A 43 0.58 -4.20 -5.27
N TYR A 44 0.40 -3.72 -4.04
CA TYR A 44 0.42 -4.52 -2.85
C TYR A 44 -0.78 -4.27 -1.95
N GLU A 45 -1.25 -5.32 -1.29
CA GLU A 45 -2.23 -5.27 -0.22
C GLU A 45 -1.67 -6.00 1.02
N TYR A 46 -1.96 -5.48 2.21
CA TYR A 46 -1.51 -6.05 3.48
C TYR A 46 -2.60 -5.94 4.53
N ARG A 47 -3.05 -7.08 5.07
CA ARG A 47 -4.08 -7.16 6.13
C ARG A 47 -5.30 -6.25 5.87
N CYS A 48 -5.70 -6.14 4.60
CA CYS A 48 -6.92 -5.44 4.22
C CYS A 48 -8.14 -6.28 4.61
N SER A 49 -9.27 -5.62 4.83
CA SER A 49 -10.48 -6.25 5.35
C SER A 49 -11.73 -5.77 4.61
N GLY A 50 -12.88 -6.35 4.93
CA GLY A 50 -14.16 -5.97 4.31
C GLY A 50 -14.48 -6.75 3.04
N PRO A 51 -15.71 -6.60 2.53
CA PRO A 51 -16.24 -7.45 1.47
C PRO A 51 -15.61 -7.21 0.09
N GLY A 52 -14.89 -6.11 -0.12
CA GLY A 52 -14.07 -5.85 -1.32
C GLY A 52 -12.66 -6.43 -1.25
N SER A 53 -12.22 -6.90 -0.09
CA SER A 53 -10.90 -7.49 0.12
C SER A 53 -10.95 -9.00 -0.11
N HIS A 54 -10.78 -9.40 -1.38
CA HIS A 54 -10.78 -10.79 -1.82
C HIS A 54 -9.48 -11.09 -2.59
N PRO A 55 -8.37 -11.42 -1.88
CA PRO A 55 -7.06 -11.57 -2.49
C PRO A 55 -6.99 -12.70 -3.53
N SER A 56 -7.74 -13.78 -3.35
CA SER A 56 -7.75 -14.94 -4.25
C SER A 56 -8.24 -14.64 -5.67
N ASN A 57 -9.01 -13.55 -5.86
CA ASN A 57 -9.57 -13.16 -7.16
C ASN A 57 -8.82 -12.00 -7.82
N ARG A 58 -7.70 -11.58 -7.24
CA ARG A 58 -6.91 -10.46 -7.75
C ARG A 58 -6.13 -10.85 -9.00
N VAL A 59 -5.74 -9.85 -9.78
CA VAL A 59 -4.81 -10.01 -10.89
C VAL A 59 -3.48 -10.60 -10.41
N ALA A 60 -2.89 -11.50 -11.20
CA ALA A 60 -1.70 -12.26 -10.80
C ALA A 60 -0.44 -11.41 -10.58
N TRP A 61 -0.39 -10.19 -11.15
CA TRP A 61 0.74 -9.28 -11.01
C TRP A 61 0.67 -8.38 -9.76
N CYS A 62 -0.42 -8.43 -8.99
CA CYS A 62 -0.43 -7.84 -7.64
C CYS A 62 -0.07 -8.90 -6.60
N ARG A 63 0.33 -8.47 -5.40
CA ARG A 63 0.73 -9.38 -4.32
C ARG A 63 0.14 -9.00 -2.99
N GLN A 64 -0.10 -9.99 -2.14
CA GLN A 64 -0.25 -9.79 -0.71
C GLN A 64 1.13 -9.74 -0.08
N LEU A 65 1.39 -8.76 0.78
CA LEU A 65 2.67 -8.67 1.50
C LEU A 65 2.66 -9.57 2.73
N LEU A 66 3.81 -10.13 3.04
CA LEU A 66 4.11 -10.72 4.34
C LEU A 66 4.42 -9.61 5.36
N ASP A 67 4.31 -9.94 6.65
CA ASP A 67 4.56 -8.98 7.74
C ASP A 67 5.93 -8.27 7.60
N VAL A 68 7.00 -9.03 7.30
CA VAL A 68 8.36 -8.50 7.10
C VAL A 68 8.50 -7.61 5.86
N GLU A 69 7.76 -7.90 4.79
CA GLU A 69 7.78 -7.08 3.57
C GLU A 69 6.98 -5.78 3.81
N ALA A 70 5.85 -5.88 4.52
CA ALA A 70 5.02 -4.74 4.86
C ALA A 70 5.74 -3.74 5.77
N GLU A 71 6.55 -4.23 6.71
CA GLU A 71 7.34 -3.37 7.61
C GLU A 71 8.22 -2.37 6.85
N GLN A 72 8.78 -2.77 5.70
CA GLN A 72 9.61 -1.88 4.87
C GLN A 72 8.86 -0.66 4.35
N PHE A 73 7.54 -0.77 4.14
CA PHE A 73 6.70 0.32 3.64
C PHE A 73 5.96 1.07 4.75
N LEU A 74 5.75 0.42 5.89
CA LEU A 74 4.96 0.98 7.00
C LEU A 74 5.84 1.62 8.08
N ALA A 75 7.13 1.30 8.12
CA ALA A 75 8.06 1.94 9.03
C ALA A 75 8.21 3.44 8.70
N HIS A 76 8.42 4.25 9.73
CA HIS A 76 8.68 5.69 9.57
C HIS A 76 9.88 5.95 8.64
N THR A 77 10.86 5.04 8.67
CA THR A 77 12.09 5.06 7.86
C THR A 77 11.84 5.04 6.36
N PHE A 78 10.65 4.59 5.93
CA PHE A 78 10.26 4.62 4.52
C PHE A 78 10.14 6.07 4.00
N ILE A 79 9.70 6.99 4.85
CA ILE A 79 9.52 8.41 4.52
C ILE A 79 10.71 9.24 5.03
N ASP A 80 11.26 8.84 6.18
CA ASP A 80 12.32 9.55 6.88
C ASP A 80 13.42 8.59 7.32
N PRO A 81 14.38 8.27 6.43
CA PRO A 81 15.36 7.21 6.66
C PRO A 81 16.50 7.61 7.63
N ASP A 82 16.65 8.89 7.97
CA ASP A 82 17.69 9.38 8.88
C ASP A 82 17.31 9.07 10.34
N LEU A 83 18.00 8.11 10.94
CA LEU A 83 17.76 7.70 12.33
C LEU A 83 18.42 8.64 13.35
N ASP A 84 19.46 9.38 12.95
CA ASP A 84 20.19 10.27 13.85
C ASP A 84 19.44 11.59 14.03
N ARG A 85 18.75 12.06 12.97
CA ARG A 85 18.02 13.34 12.97
C ARG A 85 16.67 13.25 12.23
N PRO A 86 15.73 12.41 12.68
CA PRO A 86 14.45 12.23 12.00
C PRO A 86 13.57 13.47 12.14
N TRP A 87 13.23 14.11 11.02
CA TRP A 87 12.35 15.28 10.99
C TRP A 87 10.89 14.89 11.30
N LEU A 88 10.45 13.71 10.89
CA LEU A 88 9.06 13.28 11.03
C LEU A 88 8.74 12.97 12.50
N LEU A 89 9.63 12.26 13.21
CA LEU A 89 9.46 11.95 14.63
C LEU A 89 9.48 13.20 15.50
N GLN A 90 10.35 14.17 15.19
CA GLN A 90 10.37 15.46 15.87
C GLN A 90 9.01 16.18 15.74
N MET A 91 8.40 16.18 14.55
CA MET A 91 7.09 16.80 14.33
C MET A 91 5.93 16.05 15.02
N MET A 92 6.00 14.72 15.11
CA MET A 92 4.97 13.91 15.77
C MET A 92 5.00 14.08 17.30
N ALA A 93 6.18 14.20 17.90
CA ALA A 93 6.33 14.43 19.34
C ALA A 93 5.76 15.79 19.81
N ILE A 94 5.77 16.80 18.94
CA ILE A 94 5.26 18.15 19.23
C ILE A 94 3.72 18.19 19.36
N ARG A 95 3.01 17.18 18.85
CA ARG A 95 1.53 17.20 18.73
C ARG A 95 0.77 16.33 19.74
N ILE A 96 1.44 15.70 20.71
CA ILE A 96 0.76 15.04 21.82
C ILE A 96 0.76 15.99 23.01
N PRO A 97 -0.29 16.82 23.23
CA PRO A 97 -0.53 17.29 24.58
C PRO A 97 -0.81 16.03 25.41
N ALA A 98 0.06 15.74 26.37
CA ALA A 98 -0.28 14.81 27.44
C ALA A 98 -1.53 15.35 28.12
N SER A 99 -2.69 14.82 27.74
CA SER A 99 -3.93 15.01 28.50
C SER A 99 -4.19 13.70 29.22
N ALA A 100 -4.20 13.82 30.55
CA ALA A 100 -4.53 12.80 31.53
C ALA A 100 -6.05 12.56 31.58
#